data_AF-A0A953S7Z7-F1
#
_entry.id   AF-A0A953S7Z7-F1
#
_cell.length_a   1.000
_cell.length_b   1.000
_cell.length_c   1.000
_cell.angle_alpha   90.00
_cell.angle_beta   90.00
_cell.angle_gamma   90.00
#
_symmetry.space_group_name_H-M   'P 1'
#
loop_
_entity.id
_entity.type
_entity.pdbx_description
1 polymer ?
#
loop_
_entity_poly.entity_id
_entity_poly.type
_entity_poly.pdbx_seq_one_letter_code
_entity_poly.pdbx_strand_id
1 'polypeptide(L)'
;VHGDSPVKSADPVEAVRRSYERDVTDEFVDPIVITASAAPSASPAGPIRDDDAVIFFNFRADRARQMTRAIAEPGFAEFADPKRPKNLCYVAMTQYEKNWPWLRYVIAPEKIAHILAQVFAEQNLKNLRCAETEKYAHVTYFFNGGIEKPFGGEERILVPSPKVPTYDLKPEMSAAGIADNIVKAVEKGDFDAIVMNFANADMVGHSGKLEAAIKAVETVDECLGRIRQVLQPHGGAWIITADHGNAETMIDPVTGGPHTYHTTNPVPLIIATEGYNAPLAPNGSLRDIAPTLLGVLGLPVPEEMTGHDLRAKK
;
A
#
# COMPACT_ATOMS: atom_id res chain seq x y z
N VAL A 1 27.99 -0.23 -21.00
CA VAL A 1 28.20 0.01 -22.45
C VAL A 1 29.69 0.15 -22.80
N HIS A 2 30.36 1.20 -22.31
CA HIS A 2 31.75 1.50 -22.72
C HIS A 2 32.82 0.65 -22.04
N GLY A 3 32.55 0.12 -20.84
CA GLY A 3 33.57 -0.55 -20.04
C GLY A 3 34.62 0.41 -19.48
N ASP A 4 34.24 1.69 -19.34
CA ASP A 4 35.08 2.74 -18.81
C ASP A 4 34.76 2.99 -17.34
N SER A 5 35.78 2.82 -16.51
CA SER A 5 35.76 3.13 -15.09
C SER A 5 37.21 3.31 -14.61
N PRO A 6 37.46 4.22 -13.64
CA PRO A 6 38.74 4.28 -12.94
C PRO A 6 39.03 3.01 -12.11
N VAL A 7 38.01 2.22 -11.78
CA VAL A 7 38.11 0.99 -11.01
C VAL A 7 37.85 -0.22 -11.91
N LYS A 8 38.92 -0.99 -12.16
CA LYS A 8 38.88 -2.25 -12.92
C LYS A 8 39.38 -3.41 -12.05
N SER A 9 38.75 -4.57 -12.18
CA SER A 9 39.12 -5.76 -11.40
C SER A 9 38.72 -7.03 -12.13
N ALA A 10 39.49 -8.11 -11.98
CA ALA A 10 39.07 -9.45 -12.41
C ALA A 10 38.22 -10.15 -11.33
N ASP A 11 38.26 -9.65 -10.10
CA ASP A 11 37.53 -10.18 -8.95
C ASP A 11 36.56 -9.11 -8.42
N PRO A 12 35.24 -9.36 -8.48
CA PRO A 12 34.23 -8.44 -7.98
C PRO A 12 34.29 -8.26 -6.45
N VAL A 13 34.65 -9.30 -5.69
CA VAL A 13 34.70 -9.25 -4.23
C VAL A 13 35.83 -8.32 -3.78
N GLU A 14 37.01 -8.47 -4.38
CA GLU A 14 38.15 -7.61 -4.10
C GLU A 14 37.90 -6.15 -4.49
N ALA A 15 37.15 -5.92 -5.57
CA ALA A 15 36.82 -4.57 -6.01
C ALA A 15 35.94 -3.83 -4.99
N VAL A 16 34.94 -4.51 -4.43
CA VAL A 16 34.07 -3.97 -3.36
C VAL A 16 34.86 -3.81 -2.06
N ARG A 17 35.71 -4.77 -1.69
CA ARG A 17 36.57 -4.68 -0.49
C ARG A 17 37.44 -3.41 -0.50
N ARG A 18 38.04 -3.08 -1.64
CA ARG A 18 38.82 -1.83 -1.82
C ARG A 18 37.97 -0.57 -1.79
N SER A 19 36.67 -0.65 -2.06
CA SER A 19 35.74 0.45 -1.83
C SER A 19 35.54 0.68 -0.34
N TYR A 20 35.32 -0.39 0.42
CA TYR A 20 35.15 -0.31 1.87
C TYR A 20 36.40 0.17 2.61
N GLU A 21 37.60 -0.20 2.15
CA GLU A 21 38.87 0.32 2.69
C GLU A 21 39.02 1.85 2.52
N ARG A 22 38.21 2.47 1.66
CA ARG A 22 38.15 3.91 1.43
C ARG A 22 36.90 4.55 2.04
N ASP A 23 36.21 3.83 2.94
CA ASP A 23 34.96 4.24 3.59
C ASP A 23 33.81 4.53 2.61
N VAL A 24 33.86 3.98 1.39
CA VAL A 24 32.79 4.09 0.39
C VAL A 24 31.97 2.80 0.40
N THR A 25 30.73 2.89 0.91
CA THR A 25 29.80 1.77 1.11
C THR A 25 28.92 1.49 -0.12
N ASP A 26 28.11 0.44 -0.05
CA ASP A 26 27.32 -0.14 -1.17
C ASP A 26 26.53 0.86 -2.01
N GLU A 27 25.91 1.86 -1.38
CA GLU A 27 25.10 2.85 -2.08
C GLU A 27 25.95 3.80 -2.94
N PHE A 28 27.21 4.02 -2.56
CA PHE A 28 28.10 5.03 -3.13
C PHE A 28 29.29 4.46 -3.87
N VAL A 29 29.38 3.14 -4.01
CA VAL A 29 30.47 2.47 -4.73
C VAL A 29 30.58 3.05 -6.14
N ASP A 30 31.80 3.45 -6.51
CA ASP A 30 32.09 3.88 -7.89
C ASP A 30 31.72 2.75 -8.86
N PRO A 31 31.16 3.03 -10.05
CA PRO A 31 30.90 2.00 -11.05
C PRO A 31 32.16 1.17 -11.33
N ILE A 32 32.12 -0.15 -11.15
CA ILE A 32 33.28 -1.04 -11.31
C ILE A 32 33.17 -1.81 -12.64
N VAL A 33 34.26 -1.88 -13.40
CA VAL A 33 34.32 -2.72 -14.61
C VAL A 33 35.05 -4.02 -14.30
N ILE A 34 34.33 -5.14 -14.40
CA ILE A 34 34.93 -6.46 -14.30
C ILE A 34 35.63 -6.83 -15.61
N THR A 35 36.89 -7.22 -15.53
CA THR A 35 37.72 -7.59 -16.69
C THR A 35 37.87 -9.11 -16.80
N ALA A 36 38.09 -9.61 -18.02
CA ALA A 36 38.23 -11.04 -18.28
C ALA A 36 39.47 -11.69 -17.60
N SER A 37 40.45 -10.88 -17.21
CA SER A 37 41.62 -11.30 -16.45
C SER A 37 42.25 -10.12 -15.71
N ALA A 38 43.27 -10.39 -14.89
CA ALA A 38 44.04 -9.36 -14.18
C ALA A 38 45.09 -8.65 -15.06
N ALA A 39 45.20 -9.00 -16.35
CA ALA A 39 46.16 -8.37 -17.24
C ALA A 39 45.82 -6.88 -17.46
N PRO A 40 46.82 -5.97 -17.55
CA PRO A 40 46.57 -4.54 -17.78
C PRO A 40 45.78 -4.22 -19.05
N SER A 41 45.84 -5.10 -20.06
CA SER A 41 45.14 -4.98 -21.33
C SER A 41 43.83 -5.80 -21.39
N ALA A 42 43.37 -6.36 -20.27
CA ALA A 42 42.19 -7.21 -20.26
C ALA A 42 40.93 -6.42 -20.65
N SER A 43 40.12 -6.99 -21.54
CA SER A 43 38.86 -6.40 -21.96
C SER A 43 37.79 -6.50 -20.86
N PRO A 44 36.79 -5.61 -20.84
CA PRO A 44 35.59 -5.78 -20.03
C PRO A 44 34.93 -7.13 -20.30
N ALA A 45 34.48 -7.83 -19.25
CA ALA A 45 33.97 -9.20 -19.33
C ALA A 45 32.60 -9.31 -19.99
N GLY A 46 31.71 -8.32 -19.80
CA GLY A 46 30.34 -8.38 -20.32
C GLY A 46 29.74 -7.00 -20.60
N PRO A 47 30.28 -6.25 -21.57
CA PRO A 47 29.71 -4.96 -21.91
C PRO A 47 28.49 -5.14 -22.83
N ILE A 48 27.42 -4.37 -22.61
CA ILE A 48 26.22 -4.40 -23.48
C ILE A 48 26.57 -3.94 -24.90
N ARG A 49 26.15 -4.70 -25.92
CA ARG A 49 26.40 -4.48 -27.35
C ARG A 49 25.11 -4.42 -28.14
N ASP A 50 25.25 -4.05 -29.41
CA ASP A 50 24.14 -4.08 -30.36
C ASP A 50 23.53 -5.49 -30.41
N ASP A 51 22.21 -5.56 -30.55
CA ASP A 51 21.42 -6.79 -30.65
C ASP A 51 21.39 -7.69 -29.39
N ASP A 52 21.97 -7.25 -28.27
CA ASP A 52 21.88 -7.96 -26.97
C ASP A 52 20.46 -7.93 -26.37
N ALA A 53 20.19 -8.88 -25.47
CA ALA A 53 19.02 -8.87 -24.61
C ALA A 53 19.37 -8.36 -23.20
N VAL A 54 18.52 -7.47 -22.65
CA VAL A 54 18.66 -6.91 -21.31
C VAL A 54 17.35 -7.06 -20.57
N ILE A 55 17.38 -7.74 -19.42
CA ILE A 55 16.24 -7.80 -18.49
C ILE A 55 16.58 -6.95 -17.27
N PHE A 56 15.85 -5.85 -17.07
CA PHE A 56 15.96 -5.05 -15.84
C PHE A 56 15.00 -5.62 -14.80
N PHE A 57 15.53 -6.38 -13.85
CA PHE A 57 14.74 -7.14 -12.87
C PHE A 57 14.07 -6.27 -11.79
N ASN A 58 14.40 -4.98 -11.69
CA ASN A 58 13.75 -4.08 -10.72
C ASN A 58 12.26 -3.99 -11.03
N PHE A 59 11.39 -4.28 -10.06
CA PHE A 59 9.94 -4.17 -10.22
C PHE A 59 9.41 -2.79 -9.79
N ARG A 60 10.22 -1.98 -9.10
CA ARG A 60 9.86 -0.61 -8.68
C ARG A 60 10.34 0.40 -9.71
N ALA A 61 9.40 1.19 -10.22
CA ALA A 61 9.59 2.03 -11.39
C ALA A 61 10.46 3.27 -11.17
N ASP A 62 10.30 3.94 -10.03
CA ASP A 62 10.84 5.29 -9.76
C ASP A 62 12.33 5.44 -10.12
N ARG A 63 13.20 4.60 -9.55
CA ARG A 63 14.65 4.64 -9.80
C ARG A 63 15.07 3.91 -11.08
N ALA A 64 14.22 3.04 -11.64
CA ALA A 64 14.52 2.29 -12.85
C ALA A 64 14.37 3.12 -14.15
N ARG A 65 13.59 4.20 -14.10
CA ARG A 65 13.26 5.06 -15.25
C ARG A 65 14.47 5.66 -15.94
N GLN A 66 15.37 6.30 -15.19
CA GLN A 66 16.49 7.04 -15.78
C GLN A 66 17.44 6.11 -16.53
N MET A 67 17.84 4.99 -15.91
CA MET A 67 18.70 3.99 -16.55
C MET A 67 18.03 3.36 -17.77
N THR A 68 16.74 3.05 -17.68
CA THR A 68 15.96 2.49 -18.80
C THR A 68 15.94 3.44 -20.00
N ARG A 69 15.75 4.75 -19.77
CA ARG A 69 15.78 5.73 -20.86
C ARG A 69 17.16 5.85 -21.48
N ALA A 70 18.19 6.03 -20.66
CA ALA A 70 19.58 6.13 -21.11
C ALA A 70 19.99 4.95 -22.00
N ILE A 71 19.58 3.73 -21.63
CA ILE A 71 19.93 2.51 -22.38
C ILE A 71 19.02 2.31 -23.59
N ALA A 72 17.70 2.42 -23.45
CA ALA A 72 16.76 1.87 -24.43
C ALA A 72 15.71 2.85 -25.03
N GLU A 73 15.56 4.08 -24.53
CA GLU A 73 14.60 5.06 -25.08
C GLU A 73 14.92 5.44 -26.54
N PRO A 74 13.98 5.26 -27.49
CA PRO A 74 14.15 5.73 -28.86
C PRO A 74 14.34 7.26 -28.87
N GLY A 75 15.39 7.73 -29.56
CA GLY A 75 15.67 9.17 -29.67
C GLY A 75 16.18 9.84 -28.38
N PHE A 76 16.66 9.07 -27.39
CA PHE A 76 17.28 9.60 -26.19
C PHE A 76 18.31 10.71 -26.50
N ALA A 77 18.15 11.87 -25.87
CA ALA A 77 18.94 13.08 -26.17
C ALA A 77 19.38 13.88 -24.93
N GLU A 78 19.23 13.33 -23.71
CA GLU A 78 19.63 14.05 -22.49
C GLU A 78 21.16 14.15 -22.34
N PHE A 79 21.90 13.25 -22.99
CA PHE A 79 23.34 13.35 -23.18
C PHE A 79 23.77 12.62 -24.46
N ALA A 80 24.95 12.98 -24.98
CA ALA A 80 25.52 12.33 -26.15
C ALA A 80 26.22 11.02 -25.76
N ASP A 81 25.79 9.91 -26.35
CA ASP A 81 26.49 8.63 -26.29
C ASP A 81 26.64 8.04 -27.71
N PRO A 82 27.80 8.22 -28.37
CA PRO A 82 28.01 7.76 -29.74
C PRO A 82 28.14 6.23 -29.85
N LYS A 83 28.36 5.50 -28.75
CA LYS A 83 28.41 4.02 -28.76
C LYS A 83 27.23 3.41 -28.00
N ARG A 84 26.16 4.17 -27.84
CA ARG A 84 24.90 3.66 -27.28
C ARG A 84 24.46 2.43 -28.07
N PRO A 85 24.17 1.30 -27.42
CA PRO A 85 23.81 0.07 -28.12
C PRO A 85 22.52 0.25 -28.91
N LYS A 86 22.45 -0.42 -30.05
CA LYS A 86 21.29 -0.43 -30.96
C LYS A 86 20.57 -1.76 -30.89
N ASN A 87 19.29 -1.75 -31.28
CA ASN A 87 18.46 -2.95 -31.43
C ASN A 87 18.38 -3.86 -30.19
N LEU A 88 18.52 -3.31 -28.99
CA LEU A 88 18.42 -4.11 -27.76
C LEU A 88 17.03 -4.75 -27.61
N CYS A 89 17.00 -6.03 -27.24
CA CYS A 89 15.82 -6.63 -26.64
C CYS A 89 15.77 -6.24 -25.15
N TYR A 90 15.33 -5.02 -24.88
CA TYR A 90 15.22 -4.48 -23.52
C TYR A 90 13.85 -4.79 -22.91
N VAL A 91 13.83 -5.45 -21.76
CA VAL A 91 12.62 -5.86 -21.04
C VAL A 91 12.71 -5.41 -19.59
N ALA A 92 11.72 -4.64 -19.13
CA ALA A 92 11.54 -4.29 -17.73
C ALA A 92 10.80 -5.41 -16.95
N MET A 93 11.00 -5.51 -15.64
CA MET A 93 10.20 -6.45 -14.84
C MET A 93 8.72 -6.05 -14.79
N THR A 94 8.44 -4.76 -14.60
CA THR A 94 7.09 -4.18 -14.55
C THR A 94 6.98 -2.98 -15.48
N GLN A 95 5.78 -2.42 -15.64
CA GLN A 95 5.63 -1.15 -16.35
C GLN A 95 6.24 0.01 -15.54
N TYR A 96 7.32 0.61 -16.06
CA TYR A 96 7.97 1.75 -15.40
C TYR A 96 7.28 3.10 -15.67
N GLU A 97 6.66 3.26 -16.83
CA GLU A 97 5.94 4.46 -17.23
C GLU A 97 4.82 4.08 -18.20
N LYS A 98 3.63 4.65 -18.01
CA LYS A 98 2.44 4.34 -18.81
C LYS A 98 2.57 4.87 -20.24
N ASN A 99 3.28 5.98 -20.40
CA ASN A 99 3.42 6.67 -21.68
C ASN A 99 4.66 6.23 -22.49
N TRP A 100 5.28 5.10 -22.16
CA TRP A 100 6.39 4.50 -22.93
C TRP A 100 5.91 3.26 -23.69
N PRO A 101 5.18 3.41 -24.81
CA PRO A 101 4.66 2.29 -25.58
C PRO A 101 5.77 1.42 -26.21
N TRP A 102 7.00 1.93 -26.26
CA TRP A 102 8.19 1.24 -26.74
C TRP A 102 8.78 0.26 -25.72
N LEU A 103 8.47 0.40 -24.43
CA LEU A 103 9.06 -0.42 -23.36
C LEU A 103 8.28 -1.73 -23.21
N ARG A 104 8.97 -2.86 -23.39
CA ARG A 104 8.45 -4.19 -23.07
C ARG A 104 8.59 -4.48 -21.58
N TYR A 105 7.66 -5.24 -21.01
CA TYR A 105 7.71 -5.65 -19.61
C TYR A 105 7.18 -7.06 -19.41
N VAL A 106 7.64 -7.73 -18.35
CA VAL A 106 7.24 -9.10 -18.00
C VAL A 106 5.87 -9.11 -17.32
N ILE A 107 5.71 -8.29 -16.28
CA ILE A 107 4.50 -8.23 -15.45
C ILE A 107 3.71 -6.98 -15.85
N ALA A 108 2.54 -7.20 -16.43
CA ALA A 108 1.63 -6.12 -16.80
C ALA A 108 0.98 -5.49 -15.56
N PRO A 109 0.66 -4.18 -15.60
CA PRO A 109 -0.17 -3.59 -14.55
C PRO A 109 -1.55 -4.24 -14.58
N GLU A 110 -2.01 -4.72 -13.43
CA GLU A 110 -3.38 -5.19 -13.29
C GLU A 110 -4.33 -4.01 -13.13
N LYS A 111 -5.43 -4.03 -13.89
CA LYS A 111 -6.56 -3.14 -13.63
C LYS A 111 -7.56 -3.90 -12.78
N ILE A 112 -7.79 -3.42 -11.58
CA ILE A 112 -8.82 -3.98 -10.71
C ILE A 112 -10.16 -3.34 -11.12
N ALA A 113 -11.06 -4.17 -11.66
CA ALA A 113 -12.42 -3.77 -12.04
C ALA A 113 -13.43 -4.28 -11.00
N HIS A 114 -14.63 -3.70 -11.02
CA HIS A 114 -15.71 -3.98 -10.08
C HIS A 114 -15.25 -3.99 -8.62
N ILE A 115 -14.36 -3.06 -8.26
CA ILE A 115 -14.03 -2.79 -6.85
C ILE A 115 -15.29 -2.30 -6.12
N LEU A 116 -15.32 -2.43 -4.79
CA LEU A 116 -16.52 -2.10 -4.00
C LEU A 116 -17.02 -0.66 -4.24
N ALA A 117 -16.11 0.30 -4.44
CA ALA A 117 -16.48 1.68 -4.80
C ALA A 117 -17.18 1.80 -6.17
N GLN A 118 -16.79 0.98 -7.16
CA GLN A 118 -17.45 0.92 -8.46
C GLN A 118 -18.83 0.28 -8.32
N VAL A 119 -18.95 -0.82 -7.57
CA VAL A 119 -20.23 -1.48 -7.31
C VAL A 119 -21.22 -0.51 -6.66
N PHE A 120 -20.80 0.26 -5.67
CA PHE A 120 -21.65 1.30 -5.07
C PHE A 120 -22.16 2.30 -6.11
N ALA A 121 -21.29 2.81 -6.98
CA ALA A 121 -21.69 3.75 -8.02
C ALA A 121 -22.61 3.13 -9.08
N GLU A 122 -22.34 1.90 -9.51
CA GLU A 122 -23.17 1.15 -10.46
C GLU A 122 -24.58 0.89 -9.92
N GLN A 123 -24.70 0.66 -8.61
CA GLN A 123 -25.97 0.48 -7.91
C GLN A 123 -26.60 1.81 -7.45
N ASN A 124 -26.00 2.96 -7.79
CA ASN A 124 -26.41 4.30 -7.36
C ASN A 124 -26.51 4.48 -5.83
N LEU A 125 -25.69 3.76 -5.07
CA LEU A 125 -25.65 3.86 -3.62
C LEU A 125 -24.92 5.14 -3.18
N LYS A 126 -25.56 5.90 -2.30
CA LYS A 126 -24.91 6.99 -1.59
C LYS A 126 -24.00 6.40 -0.52
N ASN A 127 -22.73 6.77 -0.54
CA ASN A 127 -21.77 6.29 0.43
C ASN A 127 -20.89 7.41 0.98
N LEU A 128 -20.61 7.33 2.28
CA LEU A 128 -19.75 8.27 2.98
C LEU A 128 -18.39 7.65 3.27
N ARG A 129 -17.31 8.38 3.00
CA ARG A 129 -15.94 8.08 3.44
C ARG A 129 -15.53 9.06 4.52
N CYS A 130 -15.12 8.59 5.69
CA CYS A 130 -14.73 9.46 6.80
C CYS A 130 -13.45 8.96 7.48
N ALA A 131 -12.43 9.79 7.54
CA ALA A 131 -11.23 9.52 8.30
C ALA A 131 -10.54 10.83 8.68
N GLU A 132 -9.59 10.74 9.60
CA GLU A 132 -8.67 11.84 9.84
C GLU A 132 -7.52 11.88 8.81
N THR A 133 -6.76 12.98 8.78
CA THR A 133 -5.72 13.26 7.77
C THR A 133 -4.82 12.06 7.47
N GLU A 134 -4.30 11.40 8.50
CA GLU A 134 -3.37 10.27 8.35
C GLU A 134 -3.97 9.09 7.57
N LYS A 135 -5.27 8.87 7.70
CA LYS A 135 -5.97 7.73 7.09
C LYS A 135 -6.96 8.12 6.00
N TYR A 136 -7.01 9.39 5.61
CA TYR A 136 -7.90 9.88 4.55
C TYR A 136 -7.65 9.21 3.20
N ALA A 137 -6.39 9.06 2.79
CA ALA A 137 -6.03 8.34 1.56
C ALA A 137 -6.46 6.86 1.60
N HIS A 138 -6.56 6.26 2.78
CA HIS A 138 -6.88 4.85 2.99
C HIS A 138 -8.36 4.57 2.70
N VAL A 139 -9.26 5.44 3.18
CA VAL A 139 -10.71 5.33 2.90
C VAL A 139 -11.12 5.92 1.53
N THR A 140 -10.19 6.55 0.81
CA THR A 140 -10.42 7.18 -0.50
C THR A 140 -9.58 6.52 -1.58
N TYR A 141 -8.39 7.05 -1.89
CA TYR A 141 -7.50 6.58 -2.95
C TYR A 141 -7.25 5.06 -2.91
N PHE A 142 -6.82 4.52 -1.77
CA PHE A 142 -6.50 3.08 -1.65
C PHE A 142 -7.75 2.21 -1.71
N PHE A 143 -8.82 2.56 -0.99
CA PHE A 143 -10.11 1.86 -1.07
C PHE A 143 -10.68 1.88 -2.50
N ASN A 144 -10.41 2.93 -3.25
CA ASN A 144 -10.81 3.11 -4.65
C ASN A 144 -9.82 2.51 -5.65
N GLY A 145 -8.95 1.59 -5.23
CA GLY A 145 -8.03 0.87 -6.11
C GLY A 145 -6.97 1.77 -6.78
N GLY A 146 -6.58 2.85 -6.10
CA GLY A 146 -5.63 3.84 -6.60
C GLY A 146 -6.25 4.93 -7.48
N ILE A 147 -7.55 5.18 -7.36
CA ILE A 147 -8.27 6.21 -8.10
C ILE A 147 -8.63 7.37 -7.17
N GLU A 148 -8.02 8.54 -7.41
CA GLU A 148 -8.24 9.74 -6.58
C GLU A 148 -9.65 10.32 -6.75
N LYS A 149 -10.15 10.36 -7.99
CA LYS A 149 -11.46 10.94 -8.30
C LYS A 149 -12.58 10.14 -7.59
N PRO A 150 -13.48 10.80 -6.83
CA PRO A 150 -14.63 10.13 -6.23
C PRO A 150 -15.53 9.47 -7.29
N PHE A 151 -16.08 8.31 -6.96
CA PHE A 151 -17.11 7.67 -7.77
C PHE A 151 -18.49 8.33 -7.57
N GLY A 152 -19.46 8.00 -8.43
CA GLY A 152 -20.84 8.49 -8.27
C GLY A 152 -21.43 8.08 -6.92
N GLY A 153 -22.10 9.01 -6.23
CA GLY A 153 -22.67 8.77 -4.90
C GLY A 153 -21.67 8.78 -3.75
N GLU A 154 -20.37 8.97 -4.01
CA GLU A 154 -19.32 9.02 -2.97
C GLU A 154 -19.16 10.43 -2.40
N GLU A 155 -19.42 10.58 -1.10
CA GLU A 155 -19.10 11.78 -0.32
C GLU A 155 -17.93 11.52 0.62
N ARG A 156 -17.12 12.55 0.89
CA ARG A 156 -15.90 12.43 1.69
C ARG A 156 -15.86 13.49 2.79
N ILE A 157 -15.56 13.06 4.01
CA ILE A 157 -15.30 13.93 5.16
C ILE A 157 -13.88 13.69 5.64
N LEU A 158 -13.10 14.78 5.70
CA LEU A 158 -11.76 14.82 6.25
C LEU A 158 -11.79 15.51 7.61
N VAL A 159 -11.42 14.80 8.66
CA VAL A 159 -11.20 15.38 9.99
C VAL A 159 -9.71 15.73 10.13
N PRO A 160 -9.32 16.97 10.44
CA PRO A 160 -7.89 17.28 10.61
C PRO A 160 -7.28 16.48 11.76
N SER A 161 -6.21 15.72 11.50
CA SER A 161 -5.38 15.13 12.56
C SER A 161 -4.75 16.23 13.43
N PRO A 162 -4.48 15.97 14.71
CA PRO A 162 -3.87 16.98 15.58
C PRO A 162 -2.44 17.28 15.14
N LYS A 163 -2.05 18.56 15.22
CA LYS A 163 -0.69 18.99 14.92
C LYS A 163 0.23 18.73 16.11
N VAL A 164 0.71 17.49 16.24
CA VAL A 164 1.67 17.06 17.26
C VAL A 164 2.87 16.39 16.59
N PRO A 165 4.09 16.44 17.19
CA PRO A 165 5.26 15.79 16.62
C PRO A 165 5.12 14.25 16.52
N THR A 166 4.50 13.64 17.53
CA THR A 166 4.19 12.21 17.59
C THR A 166 2.85 12.01 18.29
N TYR A 167 2.06 11.03 17.86
CA TYR A 167 0.67 10.87 18.30
C TYR A 167 0.52 10.30 19.71
N ASP A 168 1.58 9.75 20.31
CA ASP A 168 1.58 9.37 21.73
C ASP A 168 1.37 10.57 22.67
N LEU A 169 1.68 11.79 22.21
CA LEU A 169 1.41 13.03 22.95
C LEU A 169 -0.08 13.39 22.96
N LYS A 170 -0.85 12.83 22.02
CA LYS A 170 -2.30 13.02 21.93
C LYS A 170 -2.99 11.73 21.41
N PRO A 171 -3.05 10.66 22.22
CA PRO A 171 -3.48 9.34 21.76
C PRO A 171 -4.94 9.27 21.29
N GLU A 172 -5.78 10.19 21.77
CA GLU A 172 -7.16 10.32 21.32
C GLU A 172 -7.28 10.80 19.85
N MET A 173 -6.19 11.36 19.31
CA MET A 173 -6.09 11.93 17.97
C MET A 173 -7.31 12.79 17.62
N SER A 174 -7.99 12.48 16.51
CA SER A 174 -9.23 13.13 16.08
C SER A 174 -10.41 12.15 16.01
N ALA A 175 -10.33 11.03 16.72
CA ALA A 175 -11.36 9.98 16.75
C ALA A 175 -12.75 10.52 17.08
N ALA A 176 -12.86 11.39 18.09
CA ALA A 176 -14.13 12.00 18.47
C ALA A 176 -14.78 12.76 17.30
N GLY A 177 -13.99 13.47 16.50
CA GLY A 177 -14.49 14.19 15.32
C GLY A 177 -14.97 13.25 14.21
N ILE A 178 -14.36 12.07 14.06
CA ILE A 178 -14.84 11.03 13.14
C ILE A 178 -16.20 10.52 13.65
N ALA A 179 -16.28 10.12 14.93
CA ALA A 179 -17.52 9.65 15.54
C ALA A 179 -18.66 10.68 15.43
N ASP A 180 -18.39 11.97 15.67
CA ASP A 180 -19.38 13.04 15.53
C ASP A 180 -19.98 13.13 14.12
N ASN A 181 -19.14 13.00 13.09
CA ASN A 181 -19.60 13.05 11.70
C ASN A 181 -20.41 11.81 11.33
N ILE A 182 -19.98 10.64 11.80
CA ILE A 182 -20.68 9.37 11.56
C ILE A 182 -22.04 9.35 12.26
N VAL A 183 -22.10 9.79 13.51
CA VAL A 183 -23.34 9.90 14.27
C VAL A 183 -24.34 10.79 13.53
N LYS A 184 -23.92 12.00 13.11
CA LYS A 184 -24.77 12.91 12.33
C LYS A 184 -25.23 12.29 11.01
N ALA A 185 -24.35 11.57 10.31
CA ALA A 185 -24.67 10.94 9.04
C ALA A 185 -25.71 9.82 9.21
N VAL A 186 -25.57 9.00 10.27
CA VAL A 186 -26.51 7.92 10.61
C VAL A 186 -27.87 8.50 11.02
N GLU A 187 -27.89 9.50 11.89
CA GLU A 187 -29.14 10.16 12.33
C GLU A 187 -29.89 10.83 11.17
N LYS A 188 -29.16 11.34 10.18
CA LYS A 188 -29.77 11.93 8.98
C LYS A 188 -30.33 10.88 8.02
N GLY A 189 -29.73 9.70 7.97
CA GLY A 189 -30.18 8.57 7.13
C GLY A 189 -29.92 8.76 5.63
N ASP A 190 -28.91 9.56 5.25
CA ASP A 190 -28.66 9.96 3.87
C ASP A 190 -27.82 8.97 3.05
N PHE A 191 -27.19 7.99 3.69
CA PHE A 191 -26.20 7.09 3.08
C PHE A 191 -26.60 5.63 3.22
N ASP A 192 -26.46 4.88 2.13
CA ASP A 192 -26.66 3.43 2.08
C ASP A 192 -25.46 2.67 2.67
N ALA A 193 -24.26 3.26 2.58
CA ALA A 193 -23.03 2.69 3.13
C ALA A 193 -22.12 3.76 3.72
N ILE A 194 -21.43 3.43 4.82
CA ILE A 194 -20.46 4.33 5.45
C ILE A 194 -19.16 3.55 5.69
N VAL A 195 -18.06 4.07 5.15
CA VAL A 195 -16.70 3.55 5.35
C VAL A 195 -15.94 4.56 6.19
N MET A 196 -15.46 4.12 7.35
CA MET A 196 -14.69 4.97 8.26
C MET A 196 -13.42 4.28 8.74
N ASN A 197 -12.41 5.07 9.08
CA ASN A 197 -11.16 4.56 9.66
C ASN A 197 -10.81 5.35 10.92
N PHE A 198 -10.54 4.64 12.02
CA PHE A 198 -9.93 5.20 13.22
C PHE A 198 -8.41 4.93 13.17
N ALA A 199 -7.62 6.01 13.11
CA ALA A 199 -6.16 5.91 12.93
C ALA A 199 -5.40 5.55 14.22
N ASN A 200 -6.05 5.71 15.37
CA ASN A 200 -5.45 5.76 16.70
C ASN A 200 -4.53 4.57 17.03
N ALA A 201 -5.06 3.35 16.93
CA ALA A 201 -4.33 2.14 17.32
C ALA A 201 -3.04 1.98 16.50
N ASP A 202 -3.07 2.34 15.22
CA ASP A 202 -1.90 2.23 14.34
C ASP A 202 -0.90 3.37 14.56
N MET A 203 -1.36 4.62 14.42
CA MET A 203 -0.50 5.79 14.48
C MET A 203 0.13 5.98 15.87
N VAL A 204 -0.57 5.61 16.94
CA VAL A 204 -0.02 5.61 18.30
C VAL A 204 0.79 4.34 18.56
N GLY A 205 0.39 3.20 17.99
CA GLY A 205 1.14 1.94 18.06
C GLY A 205 2.58 2.08 17.57
N HIS A 206 2.80 2.82 16.49
CA HIS A 206 4.14 3.14 15.96
C HIS A 206 5.07 3.89 16.93
N SER A 207 4.55 4.47 18.01
CA SER A 207 5.40 5.09 19.04
C SER A 207 6.10 4.08 19.94
N GLY A 208 5.61 2.83 20.02
CA GLY A 208 6.09 1.83 20.95
C GLY A 208 5.79 2.15 22.43
N LYS A 209 4.94 3.14 22.72
CA LYS A 209 4.57 3.55 24.08
C LYS A 209 3.26 2.89 24.51
N LEU A 210 3.36 1.85 25.34
CA LEU A 210 2.22 1.03 25.78
C LEU A 210 1.06 1.85 26.36
N GLU A 211 1.31 2.73 27.33
CA GLU A 211 0.26 3.53 27.98
C GLU A 211 -0.49 4.45 27.00
N ALA A 212 0.24 5.00 26.01
CA ALA A 212 -0.37 5.81 24.96
C ALA A 212 -1.25 4.94 24.05
N ALA A 213 -0.77 3.75 23.64
CA ALA A 213 -1.53 2.84 22.81
C ALA A 213 -2.81 2.33 23.50
N ILE A 214 -2.75 2.05 24.82
CA ILE A 214 -3.93 1.70 25.64
C ILE A 214 -4.97 2.82 25.53
N LYS A 215 -4.59 4.07 25.82
CA LYS A 215 -5.50 5.22 25.72
C LYS A 215 -6.07 5.39 24.30
N ALA A 216 -5.25 5.12 23.28
CA ALA A 216 -5.66 5.20 21.88
C ALA A 216 -6.79 4.19 21.58
N VAL A 217 -6.63 2.94 22.02
CA VAL A 217 -7.63 1.87 21.87
C VAL A 217 -8.89 2.16 22.67
N GLU A 218 -8.77 2.61 23.92
CA GLU A 218 -9.92 3.01 24.76
C GLU A 218 -10.71 4.15 24.12
N THR A 219 -10.04 5.13 23.50
CA THR A 219 -10.71 6.23 22.78
C THR A 219 -11.52 5.70 21.59
N VAL A 220 -10.97 4.74 20.85
CA VAL A 220 -11.68 4.11 19.73
C VAL A 220 -12.88 3.33 20.23
N ASP A 221 -12.75 2.56 21.31
CA ASP A 221 -13.85 1.81 21.92
C ASP A 221 -15.02 2.73 22.31
N GLU A 222 -14.74 3.87 22.96
CA GLU A 222 -15.77 4.86 23.29
C GLU A 222 -16.47 5.40 22.03
N CYS A 223 -15.69 5.73 20.98
CA CYS A 223 -16.22 6.21 19.71
C CYS A 223 -17.10 5.17 19.01
N LEU A 224 -16.70 3.89 19.04
CA LEU A 224 -17.50 2.78 18.54
C LEU A 224 -18.82 2.67 19.33
N GLY A 225 -18.78 2.77 20.66
CA GLY A 225 -19.97 2.77 21.51
C GLY A 225 -20.99 3.85 21.13
N ARG A 226 -20.50 5.07 20.86
CA ARG A 226 -21.35 6.21 20.43
C ARG A 226 -22.02 5.95 19.09
N ILE A 227 -21.29 5.42 18.11
CA ILE A 227 -21.83 5.08 16.78
C ILE A 227 -22.87 3.95 16.90
N ARG A 228 -22.60 2.95 17.73
CA ARG A 228 -23.51 1.82 17.95
C ARG A 228 -24.88 2.28 18.43
N GLN A 229 -24.90 3.20 19.40
CA GLN A 229 -26.12 3.70 20.03
C GLN A 229 -27.08 4.33 19.02
N VAL A 230 -26.56 5.05 18.02
CA VAL A 230 -27.39 5.68 16.99
C VAL A 230 -27.66 4.77 15.80
N LEU A 231 -26.78 3.81 15.51
CA LEU A 231 -26.98 2.86 14.40
C LEU A 231 -28.06 1.82 14.72
N GLN A 232 -28.13 1.35 15.97
CA GLN A 232 -29.06 0.29 16.36
C GLN A 232 -30.53 0.58 16.03
N PRO A 233 -31.11 1.74 16.40
CA PRO A 233 -32.52 2.04 16.15
C PRO A 233 -32.85 2.19 14.66
N HIS A 234 -31.85 2.42 13.81
CA HIS A 234 -32.01 2.54 12.36
C HIS A 234 -31.95 1.18 11.64
N GLY A 235 -31.78 0.06 12.36
CA GLY A 235 -31.72 -1.28 11.78
C GLY A 235 -30.48 -1.51 10.90
N GLY A 236 -29.48 -0.64 10.98
CA GLY A 236 -28.25 -0.75 10.19
C GLY A 236 -27.40 -1.94 10.62
N ALA A 237 -26.78 -2.59 9.64
CA ALA A 237 -25.75 -3.59 9.89
C ALA A 237 -24.39 -2.91 10.06
N TRP A 238 -23.57 -3.44 10.97
CA TRP A 238 -22.24 -2.90 11.22
C TRP A 238 -21.18 -3.98 11.08
N ILE A 239 -20.18 -3.70 10.25
CA ILE A 239 -18.98 -4.53 10.11
C ILE A 239 -17.82 -3.82 10.79
N ILE A 240 -17.27 -4.42 11.85
CA ILE A 240 -16.11 -3.91 12.58
C ILE A 240 -14.93 -4.82 12.28
N THR A 241 -13.85 -4.25 11.75
CA THR A 241 -12.63 -4.98 11.37
C THR A 241 -11.42 -4.07 11.39
N ALA A 242 -10.24 -4.60 11.06
CA ALA A 242 -8.99 -3.84 10.91
C ALA A 242 -8.29 -4.25 9.61
N ASP A 243 -7.42 -3.39 9.09
CA ASP A 243 -6.58 -3.65 7.92
C ASP A 243 -5.31 -4.44 8.27
N HIS A 244 -4.80 -4.32 9.49
CA HIS A 244 -3.71 -5.11 10.05
C HIS A 244 -3.62 -4.97 11.58
N GLY A 245 -2.68 -5.68 12.21
CA GLY A 245 -2.32 -5.50 13.62
C GLY A 245 -1.21 -4.48 13.84
N ASN A 246 -1.13 -3.95 15.05
CA ASN A 246 -0.08 -3.05 15.57
C ASN A 246 -0.18 -2.99 17.11
N ALA A 247 -1.21 -2.32 17.63
CA ALA A 247 -1.36 -1.98 19.04
C ALA A 247 -1.46 -3.18 20.00
N GLU A 248 -1.74 -4.38 19.51
CA GLU A 248 -1.79 -5.59 20.33
C GLU A 248 -0.40 -6.13 20.70
N THR A 249 0.67 -5.64 20.04
CA THR A 249 2.06 -5.97 20.39
C THR A 249 2.87 -4.68 20.49
N MET A 250 3.03 -4.17 21.71
CA MET A 250 3.77 -2.92 21.99
C MET A 250 5.19 -3.15 22.52
N ILE A 251 5.51 -4.39 22.89
CA ILE A 251 6.83 -4.81 23.38
C ILE A 251 7.30 -5.93 22.47
N ASP A 252 8.49 -5.78 21.90
CA ASP A 252 9.07 -6.74 20.98
C ASP A 252 9.43 -8.02 21.74
N PRO A 253 8.89 -9.19 21.34
CA PRO A 253 9.06 -10.43 22.10
C PRO A 253 10.48 -10.99 22.03
N VAL A 254 11.31 -10.53 21.09
CA VAL A 254 12.69 -10.99 20.90
C VAL A 254 13.67 -10.09 21.66
N THR A 255 13.49 -8.78 21.56
CA THR A 255 14.43 -7.79 22.12
C THR A 255 14.01 -7.26 23.49
N GLY A 256 12.72 -7.35 23.84
CA GLY A 256 12.13 -6.72 25.02
C GLY A 256 12.00 -5.19 24.93
N GLY A 257 12.38 -4.60 23.79
CA GLY A 257 12.29 -3.16 23.52
C GLY A 257 10.92 -2.73 22.97
N PRO A 258 10.75 -1.44 22.65
CA PRO A 258 9.54 -0.93 22.03
C PRO A 258 9.31 -1.59 20.65
N HIS A 259 8.09 -2.09 20.44
CA HIS A 259 7.66 -2.60 19.13
C HIS A 259 6.94 -1.48 18.38
N THR A 260 7.50 -1.06 17.24
CA THR A 260 7.06 0.15 16.51
C THR A 260 6.58 -0.15 15.09
N TYR A 261 6.34 -1.42 14.77
CA TYR A 261 5.96 -1.90 13.44
C TYR A 261 4.69 -2.74 13.50
N HIS A 262 4.08 -3.01 12.35
CA HIS A 262 2.87 -3.83 12.27
C HIS A 262 3.16 -5.28 12.66
N THR A 263 2.12 -6.01 13.04
CA THR A 263 2.21 -7.45 13.30
C THR A 263 1.64 -8.26 12.14
N THR A 264 1.83 -9.57 12.21
CA THR A 264 1.15 -10.54 11.35
C THR A 264 -0.01 -11.25 12.06
N ASN A 265 -0.51 -10.67 13.15
CA ASN A 265 -1.65 -11.24 13.88
C ASN A 265 -2.94 -11.11 13.05
N PRO A 266 -3.89 -12.05 13.20
CA PRO A 266 -5.19 -11.93 12.53
C PRO A 266 -5.98 -10.72 13.07
N VAL A 267 -6.77 -10.11 12.20
CA VAL A 267 -7.66 -8.99 12.54
C VAL A 267 -9.06 -9.46 12.92
N PRO A 268 -9.79 -8.73 13.79
CA PRO A 268 -11.18 -9.08 14.10
C PRO A 268 -12.08 -8.87 12.88
N LEU A 269 -13.17 -9.63 12.81
CA LEU A 269 -14.31 -9.35 11.95
C LEU A 269 -15.59 -9.61 12.73
N ILE A 270 -16.31 -8.54 13.04
CA ILE A 270 -17.55 -8.57 13.79
C ILE A 270 -18.66 -8.04 12.89
N ILE A 271 -19.76 -8.80 12.75
CA ILE A 271 -20.97 -8.33 12.10
C ILE A 271 -22.05 -8.16 13.17
N ALA A 272 -22.38 -6.91 13.49
CA ALA A 272 -23.44 -6.55 14.41
C ALA A 272 -24.68 -6.12 13.62
N THR A 273 -25.68 -7.00 13.55
CA THR A 273 -26.98 -6.75 12.90
C THR A 273 -28.06 -7.59 13.57
N GLU A 274 -29.31 -7.10 13.61
CA GLU A 274 -30.42 -7.81 14.27
C GLU A 274 -30.84 -9.10 13.55
N GLY A 275 -30.47 -9.27 12.27
CA GLY A 275 -30.93 -10.37 11.41
C GLY A 275 -29.94 -11.52 11.20
N TYR A 276 -28.76 -11.48 11.83
CA TYR A 276 -27.70 -12.48 11.66
C TYR A 276 -27.12 -12.91 13.00
N ASN A 277 -27.32 -14.17 13.37
CA ASN A 277 -26.84 -14.78 14.61
C ASN A 277 -26.02 -16.06 14.38
N ALA A 278 -25.60 -16.31 13.14
CA ALA A 278 -24.81 -17.47 12.77
C ALA A 278 -23.30 -17.17 12.86
N PRO A 279 -22.44 -18.18 13.10
CA PRO A 279 -21.00 -17.99 13.02
C PRO A 279 -20.58 -17.58 11.60
N LEU A 280 -19.53 -16.76 11.49
CA LEU A 280 -18.88 -16.49 10.21
C LEU A 280 -18.03 -17.69 9.79
N ALA A 281 -17.83 -17.85 8.48
CA ALA A 281 -16.91 -18.83 7.94
C ALA A 281 -15.49 -18.59 8.51
N PRO A 282 -14.80 -19.65 8.97
CA PRO A 282 -13.44 -19.52 9.50
C PRO A 282 -12.44 -19.25 8.38
N ASN A 283 -11.23 -18.81 8.74
CA ASN A 283 -10.10 -18.60 7.82
C ASN A 283 -10.37 -17.57 6.70
N GLY A 284 -11.23 -16.59 6.97
CA GLY A 284 -11.41 -15.44 6.09
C GLY A 284 -10.18 -14.54 6.03
N SER A 285 -10.16 -13.64 5.05
CA SER A 285 -9.11 -12.66 4.80
C SER A 285 -9.72 -11.32 4.36
N LEU A 286 -8.90 -10.27 4.22
CA LEU A 286 -9.39 -8.93 3.86
C LEU A 286 -10.18 -8.90 2.54
N ARG A 287 -9.86 -9.77 1.58
CA ARG A 287 -10.57 -9.86 0.29
C ARG A 287 -12.04 -10.29 0.44
N ASP A 288 -12.39 -10.89 1.58
CA ASP A 288 -13.71 -11.43 1.87
C ASP A 288 -14.64 -10.36 2.50
N ILE A 289 -14.10 -9.21 2.92
CA ILE A 289 -14.88 -8.10 3.52
C ILE A 289 -15.86 -7.50 2.51
N ALA A 290 -15.41 -7.20 1.28
CA ALA A 290 -16.26 -6.59 0.26
C ALA A 290 -17.43 -7.52 -0.17
N PRO A 291 -17.19 -8.81 -0.51
CA PRO A 291 -18.27 -9.77 -0.74
C PRO A 291 -19.24 -9.89 0.44
N THR A 292 -18.73 -9.90 1.67
CA THR A 292 -19.57 -9.96 2.88
C THR A 292 -20.46 -8.72 3.02
N LEU A 293 -19.91 -7.53 2.77
CA LEU A 293 -20.67 -6.27 2.78
C LEU A 293 -21.75 -6.25 1.70
N LEU A 294 -21.42 -6.67 0.47
CA LEU A 294 -22.41 -6.78 -0.61
C LEU A 294 -23.54 -7.74 -0.24
N GLY A 295 -23.20 -8.88 0.35
CA GLY A 295 -24.20 -9.79 0.89
C GLY A 295 -25.09 -9.15 1.96
N VAL A 296 -24.53 -8.31 2.84
CA VAL A 296 -25.30 -7.55 3.85
C VAL A 296 -26.27 -6.58 3.19
N LEU A 297 -25.86 -5.93 2.10
CA LEU A 297 -26.71 -5.06 1.29
C LEU A 297 -27.70 -5.82 0.39
N GLY A 298 -27.63 -7.16 0.34
CA GLY A 298 -28.45 -7.97 -0.56
C GLY A 298 -28.08 -7.81 -2.05
N LEU A 299 -26.86 -7.36 -2.33
CA LEU A 299 -26.34 -7.16 -3.68
C LEU A 299 -25.58 -8.38 -4.19
N PRO A 300 -25.58 -8.63 -5.51
CA PRO A 300 -24.76 -9.68 -6.10
C PRO A 300 -23.27 -9.34 -5.95
N VAL A 301 -22.45 -10.37 -5.74
CA VAL A 301 -20.99 -10.25 -5.73
C VAL A 301 -20.49 -10.39 -7.19
N PRO A 302 -19.76 -9.40 -7.74
CA PRO A 302 -19.15 -9.50 -9.07
C PRO A 302 -18.18 -10.66 -9.20
N GLU A 303 -17.97 -11.18 -10.42
CA GLU A 303 -17.07 -12.32 -10.67
C GLU A 303 -15.60 -11.98 -10.44
N GLU A 304 -15.22 -10.71 -10.55
CA GLU A 304 -13.88 -10.21 -10.27
C GLU A 304 -13.53 -10.25 -8.78
N MET A 305 -14.53 -10.24 -7.89
CA MET A 305 -14.30 -10.38 -6.45
C MET A 305 -14.08 -11.85 -6.10
N THR A 306 -12.82 -12.29 -6.13
CA THR A 306 -12.44 -13.69 -5.81
C THR A 306 -12.55 -14.06 -4.33
N GLY A 307 -12.95 -13.12 -3.48
CA GLY A 307 -13.33 -13.40 -2.09
C GLY A 307 -14.71 -14.04 -2.01
N HIS A 308 -15.17 -14.31 -0.79
CA HIS A 308 -16.49 -14.88 -0.56
C HIS A 308 -17.20 -14.20 0.60
N ASP A 309 -18.54 -14.18 0.56
CA ASP A 309 -19.34 -13.74 1.70
C ASP A 309 -19.11 -14.73 2.85
N LEU A 310 -18.61 -14.22 3.98
CA LEU A 310 -18.29 -15.02 5.16
C LEU A 310 -19.53 -15.36 5.99
N ARG A 311 -20.70 -14.82 5.65
CA ARG A 311 -21.95 -15.19 6.31
C ARG A 311 -22.45 -16.54 5.82
N ALA A 312 -23.09 -17.30 6.70
CA ALA A 312 -23.81 -18.50 6.30
C ALA A 312 -24.94 -18.13 5.32
N LYS A 313 -25.03 -18.84 4.19
CA LYS A 313 -26.17 -18.72 3.28
C LYS A 313 -27.44 -19.18 4.01
N LYS A 314 -28.48 -18.34 4.01
CA LYS A 314 -29.83 -18.73 4.47
C LYS A 314 -30.46 -19.71 3.48
#